data_AF-A0A2R4M352-F1
#
_entry.id   AF-A0A2R4M352-F1
#
_cell.length_a   1.000
_cell.length_b   1.000
_cell.length_c   1.000
_cell.angle_alpha   90.00
_cell.angle_beta   90.00
_cell.angle_gamma   90.00
#
_symmetry.space_group_name_H-M   'P 1'
#
loop_
_entity.id
_entity.type
_entity.pdbx_description
1 polymer ?
#
loop_
_entity_poly.entity_id
_entity_poly.type
_entity_poly.pdbx_seq_one_letter_code
_entity_poly.pdbx_strand_id
1 'polypeptide(L)'
;MSRVIKTPLPKSSRLWPHVAKGDFIDGYAVESTLSPREAAEIALSMPGWADALLSLRNRLVKPFGLKTEVSETGERAIFPVDYEGADELIIGTNDTHLNFRICIHQQAGHIHMATWVYRNNALGHVYLMLVKPFHVLIVRSGLRRIAHAR
;
A
#
# COMPACT_ATOMS: atom_id res chain seq x y z
N MET A 1 5.34 -12.54 -19.86
CA MET A 1 5.25 -12.49 -18.39
C MET A 1 5.29 -11.02 -17.97
N SER A 2 4.20 -10.49 -17.45
CA SER A 2 4.12 -9.10 -17.01
C SER A 2 5.07 -8.88 -15.83
N ARG A 3 6.17 -8.15 -16.03
CA ARG A 3 7.21 -7.99 -15.01
C ARG A 3 6.86 -6.82 -14.12
N VAL A 4 6.70 -7.05 -12.81
CA VAL A 4 6.63 -5.97 -11.82
C VAL A 4 8.02 -5.36 -11.68
N ILE A 5 8.13 -4.07 -11.96
CA ILE A 5 9.38 -3.30 -11.94
C ILE A 5 9.41 -2.47 -10.67
N LYS A 6 10.54 -2.45 -9.95
CA LYS A 6 10.73 -1.50 -8.85
C LYS A 6 11.13 -0.15 -9.44
N THR A 7 10.33 0.88 -9.21
CA THR A 7 10.55 2.22 -9.76
C THR A 7 10.08 3.27 -8.76
N PRO A 8 10.73 4.45 -8.67
CA PRO A 8 10.13 5.56 -7.94
C PRO A 8 8.74 5.89 -8.50
N LEU A 9 7.89 6.44 -7.63
CA LEU A 9 6.60 7.01 -8.02
C LEU A 9 6.83 8.17 -9.01
N PRO A 10 5.95 8.38 -10.00
CA PRO A 10 6.10 9.51 -10.90
C PRO A 10 6.07 10.85 -10.18
N LYS A 11 6.89 11.80 -10.64
CA LYS A 11 7.03 13.13 -10.01
C LYS A 11 5.75 13.98 -10.07
N SER A 12 4.83 13.64 -10.97
CA SER A 12 3.49 14.22 -11.08
C SER A 12 2.57 13.90 -9.91
N SER A 13 2.89 12.86 -9.12
CA SER A 13 2.04 12.39 -8.04
C SER A 13 1.87 13.43 -6.93
N ARG A 14 0.64 13.56 -6.43
CA ARG A 14 0.28 14.38 -5.26
C ARG A 14 0.76 13.80 -3.94
N LEU A 15 1.39 12.62 -3.94
CA LEU A 15 1.99 12.05 -2.75
C LEU A 15 3.29 12.78 -2.37
N TRP A 16 4.05 13.31 -3.33
CA TRP A 16 5.37 13.90 -3.08
C TRP A 16 5.42 15.00 -2.03
N PRO A 17 4.44 15.93 -1.93
CA PRO A 17 4.37 16.91 -0.84
C PRO A 17 4.33 16.31 0.57
N HIS A 18 3.86 15.07 0.74
CA HIS A 18 3.83 14.38 2.02
C HIS A 18 5.17 13.74 2.41
N VAL A 19 6.07 13.54 1.43
CA VAL A 19 7.30 12.78 1.62
C VAL A 19 8.39 13.67 2.20
N ALA A 20 8.78 13.38 3.44
CA ALA A 20 9.88 14.06 4.13
C ALA A 20 11.15 13.18 4.20
N LYS A 21 12.29 13.82 4.50
CA LYS A 21 13.55 13.12 4.71
C LYS A 21 13.41 12.17 5.91
N GLY A 22 13.74 10.91 5.67
CA GLY A 22 13.70 9.86 6.69
C GLY A 22 12.53 8.92 6.50
N ASP A 23 11.45 9.34 5.84
CA ASP A 23 10.25 8.53 5.58
C ASP A 23 10.54 7.27 4.80
N PHE A 24 9.67 6.29 4.97
CA PHE A 24 9.68 5.12 4.12
C PHE A 24 8.82 5.37 2.91
N ILE A 25 9.39 5.18 1.73
CA ILE A 25 8.66 5.12 0.48
C ILE A 25 9.18 3.95 -0.34
N ASP A 26 8.26 3.15 -0.85
CA ASP A 26 8.55 2.20 -1.91
C ASP A 26 7.62 2.40 -3.10
N GLY A 27 8.08 1.95 -4.26
CA GLY A 27 7.41 2.17 -5.53
C GLY A 27 7.68 1.03 -6.49
N TYR A 28 6.62 0.63 -7.18
CA TYR A 28 6.63 -0.44 -8.16
C TYR A 28 5.68 -0.09 -9.30
N ALA A 29 5.91 -0.64 -10.48
CA ALA A 29 5.06 -0.42 -11.63
C ALA A 29 4.84 -1.70 -12.42
N VAL A 30 3.75 -1.71 -13.17
CA VAL A 30 3.42 -2.76 -14.13
C VAL A 30 2.67 -2.17 -15.32
N GLU A 31 2.85 -2.76 -16.50
CA GLU A 31 2.06 -2.42 -17.69
C GLU A 31 0.59 -2.76 -17.47
N SER A 32 -0.26 -1.75 -17.61
CA SER A 32 -1.72 -1.88 -17.55
C SER A 32 -2.38 -0.57 -18.00
N THR A 33 -3.49 -0.68 -18.71
CA THR A 33 -4.33 0.45 -19.15
C THR A 33 -5.55 0.67 -18.26
N LEU A 34 -5.66 -0.07 -17.15
CA LEU A 34 -6.74 0.09 -16.19
C LEU A 34 -6.75 1.49 -15.60
N SER A 35 -7.91 1.92 -15.12
CA SER A 35 -8.00 3.14 -14.31
C SER A 35 -7.35 2.92 -12.94
N PRO A 36 -6.90 3.98 -12.24
CA PRO A 36 -6.36 3.88 -10.88
C PRO A 36 -7.32 3.19 -9.91
N ARG A 37 -8.63 3.43 -10.05
CA ARG A 37 -9.68 2.80 -9.23
C ARG A 37 -9.78 1.30 -9.46
N GLU A 38 -9.91 0.86 -10.71
CA GLU A 38 -9.96 -0.58 -11.04
C GLU A 38 -8.68 -1.29 -10.59
N ALA A 39 -7.53 -0.66 -10.84
CA ALA A 39 -6.25 -1.20 -10.40
C ALA A 39 -6.18 -1.32 -8.87
N ALA A 40 -6.70 -0.36 -8.12
CA ALA A 40 -6.78 -0.44 -6.66
C ALA A 40 -7.74 -1.56 -6.20
N GLU A 41 -8.92 -1.69 -6.79
CA GLU A 41 -9.85 -2.78 -6.45
C GLU A 41 -9.25 -4.16 -6.72
N ILE A 42 -8.49 -4.31 -7.82
CA ILE A 42 -7.77 -5.54 -8.13
C ILE A 42 -6.58 -5.75 -7.20
N ALA A 43 -5.81 -4.72 -6.86
CA ALA A 43 -4.67 -4.87 -5.96
C ALA A 43 -5.11 -5.19 -4.52
N LEU A 44 -6.19 -4.55 -4.06
CA LEU A 44 -6.69 -4.63 -2.69
C LEU A 44 -7.69 -5.75 -2.44
N SER A 45 -8.15 -6.45 -3.48
CA SER A 45 -8.98 -7.65 -3.31
C SER A 45 -8.11 -8.76 -2.70
N MET A 46 -7.97 -8.73 -1.37
CA MET A 46 -7.00 -9.52 -0.63
C MET A 46 -7.17 -11.01 -0.90
N PRO A 47 -6.14 -11.73 -1.34
CA PRO A 47 -6.16 -13.19 -1.34
C PRO A 47 -5.96 -13.66 0.11
N GLY A 48 -6.51 -14.82 0.49
CA GLY A 48 -6.50 -15.27 1.90
C GLY A 48 -5.13 -15.40 2.60
N TRP A 49 -4.01 -15.33 1.87
CA TRP A 49 -2.67 -15.22 2.49
C TRP A 49 -2.38 -13.81 3.06
N ALA A 50 -3.03 -12.75 2.58
CA ALA A 50 -2.93 -11.41 3.14
C ALA A 50 -3.59 -11.33 4.52
N ASP A 51 -4.71 -12.02 4.74
CA ASP A 51 -5.32 -12.18 6.06
C ASP A 51 -4.42 -12.94 7.03
N ALA A 52 -3.74 -13.99 6.55
CA ALA A 52 -2.75 -14.72 7.34
C ALA A 52 -1.56 -13.82 7.74
N LEU A 53 -1.12 -12.91 6.87
CA LEU A 53 -0.07 -11.95 7.16
C LEU A 53 -0.50 -10.82 8.09
N LEU A 54 -1.73 -10.32 7.94
CA LEU A 54 -2.34 -9.36 8.88
C LEU A 54 -2.48 -9.99 10.27
N SER A 55 -2.86 -11.27 10.33
CA SER A 55 -2.93 -12.04 11.58
C SER A 55 -1.54 -12.27 12.19
N LEU A 56 -0.53 -12.59 11.38
CA LEU A 56 0.86 -12.73 11.84
C LEU A 56 1.38 -11.40 12.39
N ARG A 57 1.15 -10.29 11.68
CA ARG A 57 1.43 -8.94 12.18
C ARG A 57 0.77 -8.73 13.53
N ASN A 58 -0.53 -8.97 13.65
CA ASN A 58 -1.27 -8.76 14.90
C ASN A 58 -0.62 -9.52 16.06
N ARG A 59 -0.18 -10.76 15.82
CA ARG A 59 0.50 -11.57 16.83
C ARG A 59 1.87 -11.02 17.23
N LEU A 60 2.64 -10.51 16.27
CA LEU A 60 3.96 -9.91 16.53
C LEU A 60 3.86 -8.56 17.24
N VAL A 61 2.79 -7.79 17.00
CA VAL A 61 2.62 -6.46 17.60
C VAL A 61 1.79 -6.46 18.89
N LYS A 62 1.08 -7.56 19.19
CA LYS A 62 0.35 -7.80 20.45
C LYS A 62 1.15 -7.50 21.73
N PRO A 63 2.43 -7.93 21.89
CA PRO A 63 3.20 -7.61 23.09
C PRO A 63 3.58 -6.12 23.21
N PHE A 64 3.42 -5.33 22.15
CA PHE A 64 3.69 -3.88 22.15
C PHE A 64 2.47 -3.03 22.52
N GLY A 65 1.36 -3.64 22.96
CA GLY A 65 0.20 -2.92 23.50
C GLY A 65 -0.65 -2.18 22.47
N LEU A 66 -0.51 -2.51 21.18
CA LEU A 66 -1.31 -1.90 20.11
C LEU A 66 -2.76 -2.38 20.20
N LYS A 67 -3.70 -1.45 20.43
CA LYS A 67 -5.13 -1.68 20.20
C LYS A 67 -5.35 -1.79 18.69
N THR A 68 -5.31 -3.00 18.16
CA THR A 68 -5.61 -3.25 16.75
C THR A 68 -7.13 -3.33 16.58
N GLU A 69 -7.75 -2.20 16.22
CA GLU A 69 -9.07 -2.17 15.61
C GLU A 69 -8.96 -2.72 14.18
N VAL A 70 -8.82 -4.03 14.06
CA VAL A 70 -9.06 -4.70 12.79
C VAL A 70 -10.53 -5.07 12.83
N SER A 71 -11.35 -4.42 11.98
CA SER A 71 -12.69 -4.90 11.70
C SER A 71 -12.61 -6.40 11.37
N GLU A 72 -13.19 -7.22 12.22
CA GLU A 72 -13.20 -8.70 12.13
C GLU A 72 -13.99 -9.22 10.93
N THR A 73 -14.61 -8.35 10.15
CA THR A 73 -15.28 -8.71 8.91
C THR A 73 -14.23 -8.86 7.81
N GLY A 74 -14.10 -10.05 7.25
CA GLY A 74 -13.34 -10.36 6.02
C GLY A 74 -13.89 -9.64 4.76
N GLU A 75 -14.40 -8.43 4.94
CA GLU A 75 -14.77 -7.50 3.90
C GLU A 75 -13.51 -6.71 3.52
N ARG A 76 -13.28 -6.62 2.21
CA ARG A 76 -12.24 -5.87 1.49
C ARG A 76 -11.59 -4.80 2.37
N ALA A 77 -10.27 -4.73 2.46
CA ALA A 77 -9.59 -3.65 3.20
C ALA A 77 -10.02 -2.27 2.65
N ILE A 78 -11.03 -1.64 3.26
CA ILE A 78 -11.54 -0.33 2.86
C ILE A 78 -10.65 0.70 3.56
N PHE A 79 -9.55 1.05 2.93
CA PHE A 79 -8.79 2.24 3.34
C PHE A 79 -9.57 3.49 2.89
N PRO A 80 -9.70 4.51 3.76
CA PRO A 80 -10.36 5.74 3.34
C PRO A 80 -9.61 6.38 2.18
N VAL A 81 -10.37 6.88 1.22
CA VAL A 81 -9.85 7.62 0.07
C VAL A 81 -9.40 8.99 0.55
N ASP A 82 -8.13 9.29 0.35
CA ASP A 82 -7.51 10.58 0.66
C ASP A 82 -7.62 11.54 -0.53
N TYR A 83 -7.41 11.00 -1.73
CA TYR A 83 -7.55 11.74 -2.98
C TYR A 83 -7.96 10.80 -4.11
N GLU A 84 -8.84 11.27 -5.00
CA GLU A 84 -9.19 10.57 -6.23
C GLU A 84 -9.24 11.55 -7.40
N GLY A 85 -8.48 11.24 -8.44
CA GLY A 85 -8.43 11.93 -9.71
C GLY A 85 -8.50 10.95 -10.88
N ALA A 86 -8.41 11.48 -12.10
CA ALA A 86 -8.53 10.66 -13.32
C ALA A 86 -7.35 9.69 -13.50
N ASP A 87 -6.15 10.13 -13.11
CA ASP A 87 -4.87 9.44 -13.29
C ASP A 87 -4.23 9.02 -11.96
N GLU A 88 -4.83 9.36 -10.81
CA GLU A 88 -4.27 9.08 -9.49
C GLU A 88 -5.34 8.77 -8.46
N LEU A 89 -5.10 7.76 -7.63
CA LEU A 89 -5.89 7.42 -6.45
C LEU A 89 -4.95 7.27 -5.26
N ILE A 90 -5.22 8.01 -4.19
CA ILE A 90 -4.48 7.92 -2.92
C ILE A 90 -5.46 7.47 -1.85
N ILE A 91 -5.09 6.39 -1.17
CA ILE A 91 -5.83 5.83 -0.04
C ILE A 91 -4.90 5.70 1.16
N GLY A 92 -5.45 5.69 2.36
CA GLY A 92 -4.67 5.33 3.55
C GLY A 92 -5.30 5.85 4.82
N THR A 93 -4.57 5.75 5.93
CA THR A 93 -5.05 6.27 7.21
C THR A 93 -3.89 6.75 8.08
N ASN A 94 -4.24 7.55 9.08
CA ASN A 94 -3.33 8.01 10.13
C ASN A 94 -3.62 7.19 11.38
N ASP A 95 -2.57 6.61 11.97
CA ASP A 95 -2.64 5.82 13.19
C ASP A 95 -1.69 6.41 14.23
N THR A 96 -1.82 6.01 15.48
CA THR A 96 -1.02 6.51 16.61
C THR A 96 0.48 6.26 16.42
N HIS A 97 0.85 5.16 15.77
CA HIS A 97 2.23 4.72 15.63
C HIS A 97 2.84 5.05 14.25
N LEU A 98 2.02 5.11 13.20
CA LEU A 98 2.43 5.52 11.86
C LEU A 98 1.26 6.08 11.06
N ASN A 99 1.58 6.89 10.07
CA ASN A 99 0.64 7.29 9.02
C ASN A 99 1.08 6.58 7.74
N PHE A 100 0.14 6.05 6.96
CA PHE A 100 0.47 5.45 5.68
C PHE A 100 -0.48 5.92 4.59
N ARG A 101 0.07 6.00 3.37
CA ARG A 101 -0.69 6.24 2.15
C ARG A 101 -0.21 5.30 1.06
N ILE A 102 -1.14 4.76 0.31
CA ILE A 102 -0.90 3.98 -0.90
C ILE A 102 -1.39 4.84 -2.05
N CYS A 103 -0.48 5.13 -2.97
CA CYS A 103 -0.78 5.85 -4.20
C CYS A 103 -0.82 4.85 -5.35
N ILE A 104 -1.86 4.94 -6.19
CA ILE A 104 -1.99 4.25 -7.46
C ILE A 104 -2.08 5.33 -8.53
N HIS A 105 -1.10 5.39 -9.43
CA HIS A 105 -1.01 6.40 -10.47
C HIS A 105 -0.89 5.74 -11.84
N GLN A 106 -1.76 6.11 -12.77
CA GLN A 106 -1.70 5.64 -14.15
C GLN A 106 -0.93 6.66 -14.99
N GLN A 107 0.16 6.22 -15.63
CA GLN A 107 0.92 7.05 -16.55
C GLN A 107 1.49 6.22 -17.69
N ALA A 108 1.30 6.69 -18.92
CA ALA A 108 1.90 6.09 -20.13
C ALA A 108 1.71 4.56 -20.24
N GLY A 109 0.48 4.07 -20.02
CA GLY A 109 0.15 2.65 -20.10
C GLY A 109 0.73 1.79 -18.97
N HIS A 110 1.16 2.42 -17.88
CA HIS A 110 1.65 1.76 -16.69
C HIS A 110 0.83 2.19 -15.47
N ILE A 111 0.57 1.24 -14.58
CA ILE A 111 0.12 1.50 -13.23
C ILE A 111 1.33 1.51 -12.31
N HIS A 112 1.57 2.66 -11.69
CA HIS A 112 2.53 2.86 -10.63
C HIS A 112 1.82 2.73 -9.29
N MET A 113 2.35 1.91 -8.40
CA MET A 113 1.90 1.81 -7.02
C MET A 113 3.04 2.17 -6.10
N ALA A 114 2.80 3.12 -5.20
CA ALA A 114 3.74 3.49 -4.17
C ALA A 114 3.10 3.44 -2.79
N THR A 115 3.90 3.15 -1.78
CA THR A 115 3.45 3.25 -0.39
C THR A 115 4.40 4.15 0.37
N TRP A 116 3.84 5.20 0.94
CA TRP A 116 4.52 6.10 1.85
C TRP A 116 4.10 5.79 3.29
N VAL A 117 5.08 5.80 4.19
CA VAL A 117 4.87 5.62 5.63
C VAL A 117 5.69 6.63 6.41
N TYR A 118 4.98 7.44 7.19
CA TYR A 118 5.54 8.31 8.22
C TYR A 118 5.41 7.63 9.59
N ARG A 119 6.44 7.69 10.43
CA ARG A 119 6.40 7.07 11.78
C ARG A 119 6.28 8.16 12.81
N ASN A 120 5.29 8.04 13.70
CA ASN A 120 5.03 9.05 14.72
C ASN A 120 5.94 8.88 15.95
N ASN A 121 6.43 7.67 16.20
CA ASN A 121 7.21 7.33 17.40
C ASN A 121 8.11 6.10 17.17
N ALA A 122 8.91 5.74 18.19
CA ALA A 122 9.80 4.58 18.16
C ALA A 122 9.06 3.25 17.92
N LEU A 123 7.81 3.11 18.38
CA LEU A 123 6.99 1.93 18.08
C LEU A 123 6.69 1.83 16.58
N GLY A 124 6.43 2.96 15.92
CA GLY A 124 6.31 3.03 14.46
C GLY A 124 7.54 2.50 13.73
N HIS A 125 8.76 2.75 14.24
CA HIS A 125 9.99 2.20 13.65
C HIS A 125 10.05 0.67 13.74
N VAL A 126 9.78 0.11 14.91
CA VAL A 126 9.77 -1.34 15.13
C VAL A 126 8.66 -1.98 14.30
N TYR A 127 7.46 -1.41 14.31
CA TYR A 127 6.32 -1.89 13.54
C TYR A 127 6.62 -1.91 12.05
N LEU A 128 7.14 -0.81 11.50
CA LEU A 128 7.49 -0.73 10.08
C LEU A 128 8.54 -1.78 9.72
N MET A 129 9.56 -1.98 10.56
CA MET A 129 10.60 -2.99 10.32
C MET A 129 10.02 -4.41 10.23
N LEU A 130 9.05 -4.74 11.08
CA LEU A 130 8.38 -6.03 11.09
C LEU A 130 7.44 -6.23 9.90
N VAL A 131 6.67 -5.20 9.51
CA VAL A 131 5.65 -5.30 8.46
C VAL A 131 6.21 -5.12 7.05
N LYS A 132 7.29 -4.34 6.88
CA LYS A 132 7.91 -4.03 5.58
C LYS A 132 8.18 -5.25 4.67
N PRO A 133 8.75 -6.38 5.12
CA PRO A 133 8.97 -7.53 4.23
C PRO A 133 7.64 -8.07 3.67
N PHE A 134 6.60 -8.12 4.49
CA PHE A 134 5.26 -8.57 4.11
C PHE A 134 4.57 -7.57 3.18
N HIS A 135 4.69 -6.28 3.48
CA HIS A 135 4.20 -5.19 2.63
C HIS A 135 4.71 -5.31 1.19
N VAL A 136 6.02 -5.52 1.02
CA VAL A 136 6.63 -5.66 -0.31
C VAL A 136 6.06 -6.87 -1.06
N LEU A 137 5.81 -7.99 -0.37
CA LEU A 137 5.18 -9.15 -0.98
C LEU A 137 3.74 -8.84 -1.41
N ILE A 138 3.00 -8.10 -0.58
CA ILE A 138 1.61 -7.73 -0.86
C ILE A 138 1.50 -6.83 -2.08
N VAL A 139 2.25 -5.73 -2.11
CA VAL A 139 2.25 -4.80 -3.23
C VAL A 139 2.63 -5.49 -4.53
N ARG A 140 3.67 -6.35 -4.52
CA ARG A 140 4.09 -7.08 -5.72
C ARG A 140 3.06 -8.10 -6.17
N SER A 141 2.34 -8.74 -5.24
CA SER A 141 1.25 -9.67 -5.55
C SER A 141 0.06 -8.92 -6.18
N GLY A 142 -0.35 -7.79 -5.60
CA GLY A 142 -1.40 -6.93 -6.14
C GLY A 142 -1.08 -6.44 -7.56
N LEU A 143 0.14 -5.95 -7.79
CA LEU A 143 0.58 -5.53 -9.13
C LEU A 143 0.63 -6.67 -10.14
N ARG A 144 1.02 -7.89 -9.74
CA ARG A 144 0.93 -9.05 -10.65
C ARG A 144 -0.50 -9.30 -11.09
N ARG A 145 -1.47 -9.16 -10.18
CA ARG A 145 -2.89 -9.36 -10.49
C ARG A 145 -3.42 -8.29 -11.44
N ILE A 146 -3.09 -7.02 -11.22
CA ILE A 146 -3.35 -5.93 -12.18
C ILE A 146 -2.81 -6.30 -13.56
N ALA A 147 -1.60 -6.85 -13.61
CA ALA A 147 -0.94 -7.23 -14.86
C ALA A 147 -1.59 -8.41 -15.60
N HIS A 148 -2.39 -9.21 -14.89
CA HIS A 148 -3.14 -10.35 -15.43
C HIS A 148 -4.58 -9.97 -15.80
N ALA A 149 -5.14 -8.93 -15.19
CA ALA A 149 -6.50 -8.44 -15.42
C ALA A 149 -6.60 -7.52 -16.66
N ARG A 150 -5.88 -7.87 -17.74
CA ARG A 150 -5.83 -7.10 -18.99
C ARG A 150 -7.19 -7.00 -19.68
#